data_AF-A0A925ZBZ5-F1
#
_entry.id   AF-A0A925ZBZ5-F1
#
_cell.length_a   1.000
_cell.length_b   1.000
_cell.length_c   1.000
_cell.angle_alpha   90.00
_cell.angle_beta   90.00
_cell.angle_gamma   90.00
#
_symmetry.space_group_name_H-M   'P 1'
#
loop_
_entity.id
_entity.type
_entity.pdbx_description
1 polymer ?
#
loop_
_entity_poly.entity_id
_entity_poly.type
_entity_poly.pdbx_seq_one_letter_code
_entity_poly.pdbx_strand_id
1 'polypeptide(L)'
;MSPSKIDSYNKCAFKFMLENIFSLNLEEEKTEEPSNMQIGDLYHKVLNLYYLELHNFENLEEEKFNKAFEEGLKKSFIKEEGFETEIEEYRSKLINFITMDLKRMKNYEKITGNILRPLIMDSLIEEAENFGIPLTIKVDRIDVEYE
;
A
#
# COMPACT_ATOMS: atom_id res chain seq x y z
N MET A 1 3.21 -9.48 18.28
CA MET A 1 1.98 -9.99 17.61
C MET A 1 1.60 -8.98 16.51
N SER A 2 0.96 -9.38 15.40
CA SER A 2 0.56 -8.44 14.33
C SER A 2 -0.97 -8.34 14.23
N PRO A 3 -1.52 -7.21 13.78
CA PRO A 3 -2.97 -7.07 13.56
C PRO A 3 -3.56 -8.17 12.67
N SER A 4 -2.83 -8.53 11.60
CA SER A 4 -3.22 -9.61 10.68
C SER A 4 -3.39 -10.98 11.36
N LYS A 5 -2.59 -11.28 12.39
CA LYS A 5 -2.71 -12.53 13.16
C LYS A 5 -3.95 -12.52 14.06
N ILE A 6 -4.31 -11.36 14.62
CA ILE A 6 -5.53 -11.19 15.40
C ILE A 6 -6.76 -11.38 14.51
N ASP A 7 -6.76 -10.76 13.33
CA ASP A 7 -7.86 -10.89 12.36
C ASP A 7 -8.02 -12.33 11.85
N SER A 8 -6.91 -13.01 11.55
CA SER A 8 -6.94 -14.41 11.12
C SER A 8 -7.54 -15.32 12.19
N TYR A 9 -7.15 -15.14 13.46
CA TYR A 9 -7.73 -15.87 14.58
C TYR A 9 -9.24 -15.61 14.72
N ASN A 10 -9.66 -14.35 14.64
CA ASN A 10 -11.07 -13.97 14.74
C ASN A 10 -11.92 -14.51 13.57
N LYS A 11 -11.36 -14.56 12.36
CA LYS A 11 -12.05 -15.13 11.18
C LYS A 11 -12.21 -16.64 11.27
N CYS A 12 -11.13 -17.35 11.61
CA CYS A 12 -11.15 -18.80 11.75
C CYS A 12 -10.01 -19.28 12.64
N ALA A 13 -10.31 -19.47 13.92
CA ALA A 13 -9.33 -19.96 14.91
C ALA A 13 -8.71 -21.32 14.51
N PHE A 14 -9.46 -22.18 13.82
CA PHE A 14 -8.95 -23.47 13.33
C PHE A 14 -7.91 -23.31 12.22
N LYS A 15 -8.17 -22.48 11.19
CA LYS A 15 -7.20 -22.16 10.14
C LYS A 15 -5.95 -21.49 10.74
N PHE A 16 -6.16 -20.52 11.63
CA PHE A 16 -5.06 -19.86 12.35
C PHE A 16 -4.17 -20.85 13.09
N MET A 17 -4.77 -21.82 13.80
CA MET A 17 -4.03 -22.86 14.52
C MET A 17 -3.24 -23.76 13.56
N LEU A 18 -3.84 -24.20 12.45
CA LEU A 18 -3.14 -25.00 11.44
C LEU A 18 -1.93 -24.27 10.87
N GLU A 19 -2.07 -22.99 10.52
CA GLU A 19 -1.00 -22.20 9.90
C GLU A 19 0.09 -21.76 10.88
N ASN A 20 -0.28 -21.39 12.11
CA ASN A 20 0.65 -20.75 13.07
C ASN A 20 1.16 -21.69 14.17
N ILE A 21 0.43 -22.75 14.52
CA ILE A 21 0.84 -23.74 15.53
C ILE A 21 1.35 -25.02 14.86
N PHE A 22 0.65 -25.49 13.82
CA PHE A 22 1.04 -26.72 13.12
C PHE A 22 1.89 -26.48 11.85
N SER A 23 2.10 -25.21 11.46
CA SER A 23 2.85 -24.82 10.26
C SER A 23 2.39 -25.51 8.97
N LEU A 24 1.08 -25.79 8.87
CA LEU A 24 0.45 -26.37 7.71
C LEU A 24 -0.08 -25.24 6.83
N ASN A 25 0.53 -25.03 5.66
CA ASN A 25 0.01 -24.14 4.63
C ASN A 25 -1.11 -24.87 3.87
N LEU A 26 -2.34 -24.41 4.04
CA LEU A 26 -3.44 -24.79 3.16
C LEU A 26 -3.25 -24.00 1.86
N GLU A 27 -2.65 -24.63 0.84
CA GLU A 27 -2.49 -23.98 -0.47
C GLU A 27 -3.87 -23.66 -1.05
N GLU A 28 -4.13 -22.38 -1.30
CA GLU A 28 -5.26 -21.95 -2.13
C GLU A 28 -4.94 -22.28 -3.59
N GLU A 29 -5.92 -22.82 -4.33
CA GLU A 29 -5.77 -23.15 -5.75
C GLU A 29 -5.25 -21.91 -6.51
N LYS A 30 -4.13 -22.08 -7.22
CA LYS A 30 -3.54 -21.01 -8.02
C LYS A 30 -4.43 -20.74 -9.23
N THR A 31 -5.19 -19.66 -9.18
CA THR A 31 -5.87 -19.09 -10.35
C THR A 31 -4.85 -18.37 -11.23
N GLU A 32 -5.09 -18.33 -12.55
CA GLU A 32 -4.27 -17.56 -13.49
C GLU A 32 -4.49 -16.05 -13.36
N GLU A 33 -5.64 -15.63 -12.81
CA GLU A 33 -5.99 -14.24 -12.54
C GLU A 33 -5.21 -13.67 -11.34
N PRO A 34 -4.80 -12.38 -11.40
CA PRO A 34 -4.22 -11.68 -10.26
C PRO A 34 -5.16 -11.73 -9.04
N SER A 35 -4.66 -12.29 -7.94
CA SER A 35 -5.41 -12.27 -6.68
C SER A 35 -5.60 -10.84 -6.17
N ASN A 36 -6.66 -10.60 -5.39
CA ASN A 36 -6.88 -9.33 -4.71
C ASN A 36 -5.67 -8.90 -3.85
N MET A 37 -4.92 -9.87 -3.30
CA MET A 37 -3.69 -9.61 -2.55
C MET A 37 -2.59 -9.07 -3.45
N GLN A 38 -2.39 -9.64 -4.65
CA GLN A 38 -1.41 -9.15 -5.63
C GLN A 38 -1.77 -7.75 -6.14
N ILE A 39 -3.06 -7.47 -6.37
CA ILE A 39 -3.55 -6.15 -6.79
C ILE A 39 -3.32 -5.13 -5.67
N GLY A 40 -3.63 -5.48 -4.42
CA GLY A 40 -3.32 -4.65 -3.26
C GLY A 40 -1.82 -4.35 -3.15
N ASP A 41 -0.99 -5.39 -3.26
CA ASP A 41 0.47 -5.28 -3.27
C ASP A 41 0.98 -4.35 -4.37
N LEU A 42 0.41 -4.43 -5.58
CA LEU A 42 0.72 -3.53 -6.68
C LEU A 42 0.45 -2.09 -6.24
N TYR A 43 -0.75 -1.79 -5.72
CA TYR A 43 -1.09 -0.43 -5.30
C TYR A 43 -0.14 0.10 -4.23
N HIS A 44 0.13 -0.68 -3.18
CA HIS A 44 1.06 -0.26 -2.13
C HIS A 44 2.46 0.02 -2.67
N LYS A 45 2.99 -0.85 -3.54
CA LYS A 45 4.33 -0.70 -4.13
C LYS A 45 4.42 0.54 -5.02
N VAL A 46 3.43 0.76 -5.89
CA VAL A 46 3.44 1.92 -6.79
C VAL A 46 3.33 3.22 -6.01
N LEU A 47 2.43 3.32 -5.04
CA LEU A 47 2.28 4.53 -4.23
C LEU A 47 3.55 4.84 -3.43
N ASN A 48 4.16 3.81 -2.84
CA ASN A 48 5.40 3.96 -2.09
C ASN A 48 6.55 4.47 -2.99
N LEU A 49 6.79 3.80 -4.12
CA LEU A 49 7.83 4.18 -5.09
C LEU A 49 7.60 5.59 -5.64
N TYR A 50 6.35 5.92 -5.97
CA TYR A 50 5.98 7.22 -6.51
C TYR A 50 6.28 8.36 -5.52
N TYR A 51 5.78 8.26 -4.28
CA TYR A 51 5.93 9.33 -3.29
C TYR A 51 7.35 9.44 -2.73
N LEU A 52 8.11 8.35 -2.67
CA LEU A 52 9.53 8.39 -2.26
C LEU A 52 10.39 9.21 -3.21
N GLU A 53 10.13 9.15 -4.52
CA GLU A 53 10.88 9.89 -5.54
C GLU A 53 10.25 11.27 -5.87
N LEU A 54 9.12 11.61 -5.25
CA LEU A 54 8.40 12.85 -5.56
C LEU A 54 9.02 14.04 -4.82
N HIS A 55 9.43 15.05 -5.58
CA HIS A 55 9.92 16.31 -5.04
C HIS A 55 8.92 17.45 -5.27
N ASN A 56 8.10 17.32 -6.31
CA ASN A 56 7.08 18.30 -6.66
C ASN A 56 5.68 17.71 -6.43
N PHE A 57 4.94 18.30 -5.49
CA PHE A 57 3.60 17.88 -5.13
C PHE A 57 2.50 18.71 -5.83
N GLU A 58 2.88 19.48 -6.84
CA GLU A 58 1.93 20.31 -7.57
C GLU A 58 1.09 19.50 -8.56
N ASN A 59 1.73 18.66 -9.36
CA ASN A 59 1.04 17.93 -10.42
C ASN A 59 1.57 16.51 -10.49
N LEU A 60 0.79 15.62 -11.11
CA LEU A 60 1.21 14.25 -11.37
C LEU A 60 2.44 14.27 -12.29
N GLU A 61 3.60 13.89 -11.76
CA GLU A 61 4.79 13.61 -12.56
C GLU A 61 4.61 12.26 -13.30
N GLU A 62 4.08 12.30 -14.53
CA GLU A 62 3.74 11.10 -15.32
C GLU A 62 4.91 10.14 -15.54
N GLU A 63 6.12 10.67 -15.81
CA GLU A 63 7.30 9.84 -16.01
C GLU A 63 7.66 9.03 -14.76
N LYS A 64 7.62 9.67 -13.58
CA LYS A 64 7.86 8.99 -12.30
C LYS A 64 6.76 7.98 -11.99
N PHE A 65 5.51 8.33 -12.28
CA PHE A 65 4.38 7.42 -12.13
C PHE A 65 4.56 6.17 -13.00
N ASN A 66 4.89 6.32 -14.28
CA ASN A 66 5.08 5.20 -15.20
C ASN A 66 6.20 4.27 -14.72
N LYS A 67 7.34 4.85 -14.33
CA LYS A 67 8.47 4.09 -13.77
C LYS A 67 8.06 3.32 -12.50
N ALA A 68 7.36 3.98 -11.58
CA ALA A 68 6.87 3.36 -10.35
C ALA A 68 5.85 2.24 -10.65
N PHE A 69 4.99 2.43 -11.65
CA PHE A 69 3.98 1.45 -12.07
C PHE A 69 4.61 0.19 -12.67
N GLU A 70 5.53 0.34 -13.61
CA GLU A 70 6.26 -0.78 -14.20
C GLU A 70 7.06 -1.57 -13.15
N GLU A 71 7.72 -0.87 -12.23
CA GLU A 71 8.44 -1.51 -11.13
C GLU A 71 7.50 -2.20 -10.14
N GLY A 72 6.33 -1.59 -9.88
CA GLY A 72 5.26 -2.17 -9.08
C GLY A 72 4.74 -3.49 -9.64
N LEU A 73 4.44 -3.54 -10.95
CA LEU A 73 3.99 -4.74 -11.66
C LEU A 73 5.01 -5.88 -11.54
N LYS A 74 6.30 -5.57 -11.79
CA LYS A 74 7.40 -6.55 -11.67
C LYS A 74 7.48 -7.11 -10.25
N LYS A 75 7.32 -6.27 -9.23
CA LYS A 75 7.42 -6.67 -7.82
C LYS A 75 6.15 -7.33 -7.27
N SER A 76 4.97 -7.15 -7.87
CA SER A 76 3.72 -7.81 -7.48
C SER A 76 3.50 -9.16 -8.16
N PHE A 77 4.43 -9.56 -9.06
CA PHE A 77 4.35 -10.79 -9.83
C PHE A 77 3.06 -10.90 -10.68
N ILE A 78 2.51 -9.76 -11.10
CA ILE A 78 1.40 -9.70 -12.04
C ILE A 78 1.99 -9.77 -13.45
N LYS A 79 1.51 -10.72 -14.26
CA LYS A 79 1.85 -10.80 -15.67
C LYS A 79 0.93 -9.90 -16.48
N GLU A 80 1.50 -9.23 -17.46
CA GLU A 80 0.75 -8.33 -18.34
C GLU A 80 0.01 -9.06 -19.46
N GLU A 81 0.61 -10.15 -19.95
CA GLU A 81 0.06 -10.97 -21.03
C GLU A 81 -1.32 -11.53 -20.66
N GLY A 82 -2.34 -11.11 -21.41
CA GLY A 82 -3.73 -11.55 -21.22
C GLY A 82 -4.53 -10.76 -20.18
N PHE A 83 -3.95 -9.72 -19.58
CA PHE A 83 -4.59 -8.86 -18.56
C PHE A 83 -4.39 -7.36 -18.86
N GLU A 84 -4.17 -7.00 -20.13
CA GLU A 84 -3.81 -5.62 -20.52
C GLU A 84 -4.92 -4.61 -20.15
N THR A 85 -6.19 -5.03 -20.24
CA THR A 85 -7.33 -4.15 -19.93
C THR A 85 -7.43 -3.88 -18.43
N GLU A 86 -7.26 -4.93 -17.61
CA GLU A 86 -7.28 -4.88 -16.16
C GLU A 86 -6.11 -4.04 -15.62
N ILE A 87 -4.94 -4.19 -16.23
CA ILE A 87 -3.75 -3.42 -15.86
C ILE A 87 -3.96 -1.92 -16.12
N GLU A 88 -4.55 -1.56 -17.25
CA GLU A 88 -4.92 -0.16 -17.52
C GLU A 88 -5.98 0.36 -16.55
N GLU A 89 -6.90 -0.50 -16.08
CA GLU A 89 -7.83 -0.14 -15.01
C GLU A 89 -7.11 0.14 -13.68
N TYR A 90 -6.16 -0.72 -13.29
CA TYR A 90 -5.33 -0.54 -12.10
C TYR A 90 -4.51 0.74 -12.18
N ARG A 91 -3.92 1.00 -13.35
CA ARG A 91 -3.18 2.21 -13.66
C ARG A 91 -4.05 3.45 -13.49
N SER A 92 -5.25 3.43 -14.09
CA SER A 92 -6.21 4.53 -14.02
C SER A 92 -6.67 4.83 -12.59
N LYS A 93 -6.91 3.78 -11.79
CA LYS A 93 -7.27 3.92 -10.36
C LYS A 93 -6.17 4.62 -9.57
N LEU A 94 -4.91 4.24 -9.79
CA LEU A 94 -3.76 4.87 -9.13
C LEU A 94 -3.58 6.33 -9.55
N ILE A 95 -3.68 6.63 -10.84
CA ILE A 95 -3.60 8.02 -11.36
C ILE A 95 -4.68 8.89 -10.70
N ASN A 96 -5.92 8.39 -10.65
CA ASN A 96 -7.01 9.12 -10.03
C ASN A 96 -6.76 9.36 -8.53
N PHE A 97 -6.32 8.34 -7.80
CA PHE A 97 -5.99 8.46 -6.38
C PHE A 97 -4.90 9.51 -6.14
N ILE A 98 -3.78 9.44 -6.86
CA ILE A 98 -2.68 10.40 -6.73
C ILE A 98 -3.16 11.81 -7.05
N THR A 99 -3.88 11.99 -8.14
CA THR A 99 -4.41 13.30 -8.55
C THR A 99 -5.31 13.90 -7.47
N MET A 100 -6.20 13.08 -6.89
CA MET A 100 -7.06 13.52 -5.79
C MET A 100 -6.25 13.88 -4.54
N ASP A 101 -5.21 13.11 -4.21
CA ASP A 101 -4.38 13.37 -3.04
C ASP A 101 -3.51 14.63 -3.20
N LEU A 102 -2.90 14.84 -4.37
CA LEU A 102 -2.21 16.10 -4.68
C LEU A 102 -3.15 17.30 -4.56
N LYS A 103 -4.38 17.18 -5.06
CA LYS A 103 -5.42 18.21 -4.91
C LYS A 103 -5.80 18.44 -3.45
N ARG A 104 -5.90 17.38 -2.65
CA ARG A 104 -6.15 17.48 -1.20
C ARG A 104 -5.05 18.27 -0.52
N MET A 105 -3.77 17.96 -0.79
CA MET A 105 -2.63 18.66 -0.19
C MET A 105 -2.58 20.15 -0.60
N LYS A 106 -2.86 20.47 -1.86
CA LYS A 106 -3.01 21.87 -2.31
C LYS A 106 -4.13 22.61 -1.61
N ASN A 107 -5.28 21.95 -1.47
CA ASN A 107 -6.43 22.55 -0.81
C ASN A 107 -6.16 22.78 0.68
N TYR A 108 -5.38 21.89 1.31
CA TYR A 108 -4.91 22.06 2.68
C TYR A 108 -4.11 23.36 2.82
N GLU A 109 -3.06 23.51 2.01
CA GLU A 109 -2.19 24.70 1.99
C GLU A 109 -2.97 25.99 1.72
N LYS A 110 -3.94 25.95 0.80
CA LYS A 110 -4.80 27.10 0.53
C LYS A 110 -5.66 27.52 1.73
N ILE A 111 -6.09 26.57 2.56
CA ILE A 111 -6.99 26.82 3.69
C ILE A 111 -6.21 27.21 4.95
N THR A 112 -5.11 26.51 5.24
CA THR A 112 -4.36 26.67 6.49
C THR A 112 -3.17 27.60 6.37
N GLY A 113 -2.64 27.79 5.15
CA GLY A 113 -1.33 28.40 4.93
C GLY A 113 -0.15 27.45 5.17
N ASN A 114 -0.39 26.24 5.70
CA ASN A 114 0.64 25.27 6.03
C ASN A 114 0.76 24.19 4.96
N ILE A 115 1.96 23.65 4.78
CA ILE A 115 2.25 22.64 3.78
C ILE A 115 2.15 21.25 4.41
N LEU A 116 1.32 20.38 3.83
CA LEU A 116 1.22 18.97 4.20
C LEU A 116 1.93 18.10 3.16
N ARG A 117 2.90 17.27 3.59
CA ARG A 117 3.61 16.33 2.70
C ARG A 117 3.83 14.95 3.33
N PRO A 118 3.80 13.87 2.53
CA PRO A 118 4.32 12.59 2.97
C PRO A 118 5.82 12.68 3.23
N LEU A 119 6.24 12.28 4.43
CA LEU A 119 7.66 12.24 4.81
C LEU A 119 8.13 10.82 5.11
N ILE A 120 7.28 10.04 5.79
CA ILE A 120 7.63 8.68 6.23
C ILE A 120 6.75 7.71 5.46
N MET A 121 7.39 6.79 4.75
CA MET A 121 6.72 5.73 3.99
C MET A 121 7.10 4.37 4.55
N ASP A 122 6.17 3.42 4.51
CA ASP A 122 6.39 1.98 4.78
C ASP A 122 7.17 1.66 6.06
N SER A 123 6.85 2.36 7.14
CA SER A 123 7.63 2.32 8.38
C SER A 123 7.06 1.36 9.41
N LEU A 124 7.96 0.61 10.05
CA LEU A 124 7.60 -0.28 11.16
C LEU A 124 7.66 0.50 12.47
N ILE A 125 6.57 0.43 13.24
CA ILE A 125 6.46 1.00 14.56
C ILE A 125 6.27 -0.15 15.55
N GLU A 126 7.12 -0.19 16.55
CA GLU A 126 6.96 -1.08 17.70
C GLU A 126 6.24 -0.32 18.81
N GLU A 127 5.11 -0.86 19.25
CA GLU A 127 4.32 -0.29 20.33
C GLU A 127 4.04 -1.39 21.36
N ALA A 128 4.49 -1.17 22.58
CA ALA A 128 4.31 -2.10 23.70
C ALA A 128 3.64 -1.44 24.90
N GLU A 129 3.75 -0.12 25.04
CA GLU A 129 3.34 0.62 26.24
C GLU A 129 1.83 0.86 26.25
N ASN A 130 1.27 1.27 25.11
CA ASN A 130 -0.14 1.66 25.01
C ASN A 130 -1.11 0.46 24.94
N PHE A 131 -0.64 -0.71 24.50
CA PHE A 131 -1.48 -1.90 24.31
C PHE A 131 -1.22 -3.02 25.32
N GLY A 132 -0.23 -2.87 26.21
CA GLY A 132 0.14 -3.88 27.20
C GLY A 132 0.72 -5.18 26.63
N ILE A 133 0.89 -5.26 25.29
CA ILE A 133 1.52 -6.36 24.56
C ILE A 133 2.42 -5.77 23.45
N PRO A 134 3.59 -6.37 23.16
CA PRO A 134 4.43 -5.93 22.04
C PRO A 134 3.73 -6.16 20.69
N LEU A 135 3.39 -5.06 20.03
CA LEU A 135 2.81 -5.01 18.69
C LEU A 135 3.80 -4.39 17.72
N THR A 136 3.90 -5.01 16.55
CA THR A 136 4.61 -4.44 15.40
C THR A 136 3.57 -4.02 14.38
N ILE A 137 3.54 -2.73 14.08
CA ILE A 137 2.60 -2.10 13.16
C ILE A 137 3.39 -1.63 11.94
N LYS A 138 2.84 -1.88 10.76
CA LYS A 138 3.36 -1.33 9.51
C LYS A 138 2.49 -0.15 9.10
N VAL A 139 3.08 1.04 9.03
CA VAL A 139 2.39 2.27 8.63
C VAL A 139 2.80 2.60 7.20
N ASP A 140 1.82 2.68 6.30
CA ASP A 140 2.09 2.91 4.88
C ASP A 140 2.63 4.31 4.61
N ARG A 141 2.09 5.32 5.29
CA ARG A 141 2.42 6.73 5.07
C ARG A 141 2.11 7.60 6.30
N ILE A 142 3.02 8.50 6.61
CA ILE A 142 2.81 9.59 7.58
C ILE A 142 3.03 10.93 6.87
N ASP A 143 1.99 11.75 6.90
CA ASP A 143 2.02 13.13 6.43
C ASP A 143 2.47 14.06 7.57
N VAL A 144 3.41 14.95 7.27
CA VAL A 144 3.92 15.94 8.21
C VAL A 144 3.53 17.34 7.71
N GLU A 145 3.10 18.17 8.65
CA GLU A 145 2.81 19.57 8.45
C GLU A 145 4.04 20.42 8.76
N TYR A 146 4.29 21.45 7.94
CA TYR A 146 5.30 22.47 8.19
C TYR A 146 4.87 23.83 7.62
N GLU A 147 5.52 24.89 8.10
CA GLU A 147 5.31 26.30 7.69
C GLU A 147 6.00 26.63 6.35
#